data_AF-A0AAE1MWQ3-F1
#
_entry.id   AF-A0AAE1MWQ3-F1
#
_cell.length_a   1.000
_cell.length_b   1.000
_cell.length_c   1.000
_cell.angle_alpha   90.00
_cell.angle_beta   90.00
_cell.angle_gamma   90.00
#
_symmetry.space_group_name_H-M   'P 1'
#
loop_
_entity.id
_entity.type
_entity.pdbx_description
1 polymer ?
#
loop_
_entity_poly.entity_id
_entity_poly.type
_entity_poly.pdbx_seq_one_letter_code
_entity_poly.pdbx_strand_id
1 'polypeptide(L)'
;MSFATSSITFSMVKFHPGFSILLYGCIIAVVETAMMIIASLVPNFLMGLIIGAGYVGVMMMTSGYFRLRPDLPKVFWRYTILYINFGAWGLQGAYKNDMIGLEFEGMNPGEPKLKGENILRTMLGIEVDHSKWWDFAAVATILISFRLLLFFLLKFREFSSPRLHKLYTKRTLHRIKKRPSFRKAAASLSFPSKRHHQPLHPLSSQEGLTSPIH
;
A
#
# COMPACT_ATOMS: atom_id res chain seq x y z
N MET A 1 -6.07 -7.89 -12.85
CA MET A 1 -4.84 -7.43 -13.52
C MET A 1 -3.69 -8.41 -13.33
N SER A 2 -3.38 -8.82 -12.10
CA SER A 2 -2.21 -9.63 -11.73
C SER A 2 -2.05 -10.98 -12.46
N PHE A 3 -3.13 -11.71 -12.71
CA PHE A 3 -3.07 -12.97 -13.48
C PHE A 3 -2.76 -12.76 -14.97
N ALA A 4 -3.30 -11.70 -15.58
CA ALA A 4 -3.04 -11.40 -16.99
C ALA A 4 -1.57 -11.00 -17.21
N THR A 5 -1.03 -10.14 -16.35
CA THR A 5 0.39 -9.75 -16.38
C THR A 5 1.30 -10.97 -16.20
N SER A 6 0.99 -11.84 -15.23
CA SER A 6 1.77 -13.07 -15.00
C SER A 6 1.76 -14.00 -16.20
N SER A 7 0.60 -14.15 -16.86
CA SER A 7 0.49 -14.96 -18.06
C SER A 7 1.31 -14.40 -19.22
N ILE A 8 1.36 -13.09 -19.40
CA ILE A 8 2.15 -12.43 -20.46
C ILE A 8 3.65 -12.61 -20.20
N THR A 9 4.11 -12.31 -18.97
CA THR A 9 5.53 -12.46 -18.60
C THR A 9 5.99 -13.91 -18.73
N PHE A 10 5.13 -14.86 -18.34
CA PHE A 10 5.42 -16.28 -18.50
C PHE A 10 5.63 -16.67 -19.97
N SER A 11 4.72 -16.24 -20.86
CA SER A 11 4.82 -16.54 -22.29
C SER A 11 6.08 -15.96 -22.94
N MET A 12 6.60 -14.85 -22.43
CA MET A 12 7.84 -14.25 -22.92
C MET A 12 9.10 -15.00 -22.47
N VAL A 13 9.14 -15.48 -21.23
CA VAL A 13 10.35 -16.08 -20.64
C VAL A 13 10.44 -17.60 -20.85
N LYS A 14 9.35 -18.26 -21.26
CA LYS A 14 9.28 -19.72 -21.51
C LYS A 14 9.63 -20.57 -20.28
N PHE A 15 9.15 -20.18 -19.11
CA PHE A 15 9.31 -20.97 -17.88
C PHE A 15 8.55 -22.31 -17.94
N HIS A 16 8.83 -23.21 -16.98
CA HIS A 16 8.09 -24.47 -16.85
C HIS A 16 6.59 -24.21 -16.55
N PRO A 17 5.66 -24.85 -17.29
CA PRO A 17 4.24 -24.52 -17.24
C PRO A 17 3.56 -24.82 -15.90
N GLY A 18 2.56 -23.99 -15.56
CA GLY A 18 1.62 -24.19 -14.44
C GLY A 18 2.04 -23.49 -13.14
N PHE A 19 3.07 -23.99 -12.46
CA PHE A 19 3.43 -23.53 -11.11
C PHE A 19 3.93 -22.08 -11.10
N SER A 20 4.79 -21.71 -12.05
CA SER A 20 5.36 -20.37 -12.11
C SER A 20 4.30 -19.30 -12.33
N ILE A 21 3.29 -19.55 -13.17
CA ILE A 21 2.18 -18.61 -13.41
C ILE A 21 1.42 -18.30 -12.12
N LEU A 22 1.08 -19.34 -11.34
CA LEU A 22 0.36 -19.18 -10.09
C LEU A 22 1.19 -18.43 -9.05
N LEU A 23 2.47 -18.79 -8.92
CA LEU A 23 3.39 -18.14 -7.99
C LEU A 23 3.62 -16.67 -8.34
N TYR A 24 3.93 -16.34 -9.60
CA TYR A 24 4.08 -14.95 -10.05
C TYR A 24 2.78 -14.16 -9.92
N GLY A 25 1.63 -14.80 -10.19
CA GLY A 25 0.30 -14.22 -9.96
C GLY A 25 0.09 -13.80 -8.52
N CYS A 26 0.44 -14.67 -7.57
CA CYS A 26 0.36 -14.37 -6.14
C CYS A 26 1.33 -13.24 -5.74
N ILE A 27 2.59 -13.25 -6.20
CA ILE A 27 3.57 -12.20 -5.89
C ILE A 27 3.08 -10.83 -6.38
N ILE A 28 2.63 -10.74 -7.64
CA ILE A 28 2.12 -9.49 -8.20
C ILE A 28 0.86 -9.03 -7.45
N ALA A 29 -0.02 -9.96 -7.07
CA ALA A 29 -1.19 -9.64 -6.26
C ALA A 29 -0.85 -9.14 -4.84
N VAL A 30 0.24 -9.64 -4.22
CA VAL A 30 0.73 -9.14 -2.92
C VAL A 30 1.23 -7.71 -3.08
N VAL A 31 2.04 -7.43 -4.11
CA VAL A 31 2.55 -6.07 -4.38
C VAL A 31 1.40 -5.09 -4.64
N GLU A 32 0.43 -5.49 -5.46
CA GLU A 32 -0.78 -4.71 -5.73
C GLU A 32 -1.52 -4.38 -4.41
N THR A 33 -1.72 -5.38 -3.55
CA THR A 33 -2.40 -5.19 -2.26
C THR A 33 -1.60 -4.30 -1.30
N ALA A 34 -0.27 -4.45 -1.26
CA ALA A 34 0.60 -3.63 -0.44
C ALA A 34 0.56 -2.15 -0.88
N MET A 35 0.53 -1.89 -2.19
CA MET A 35 0.37 -0.53 -2.72
C MET A 35 -0.99 0.07 -2.35
N MET A 36 -2.06 -0.72 -2.37
CA MET A 36 -3.38 -0.27 -1.90
C MET A 36 -3.37 0.11 -0.41
N ILE A 37 -2.67 -0.67 0.43
CA ILE A 37 -2.52 -0.36 1.86
C ILE A 37 -1.80 0.97 2.04
N ILE A 38 -0.65 1.16 1.37
CA ILE A 38 0.13 2.40 1.45
C ILE A 38 -0.71 3.59 0.97
N ALA A 39 -1.39 3.47 -0.16
CA ALA A 39 -2.29 4.50 -0.69
C ALA A 39 -3.44 4.84 0.28
N SER A 40 -3.92 3.88 1.06
CA SER A 40 -5.01 4.12 2.03
C SER A 40 -4.58 4.89 3.27
N LEU A 41 -3.29 4.82 3.64
CA LEU A 41 -2.71 5.41 4.85
C LEU A 41 -2.21 6.84 4.62
N VAL A 42 -1.79 7.15 3.41
CA VAL A 42 -1.15 8.42 3.08
C VAL A 42 -2.19 9.43 2.57
N PRO A 43 -2.15 10.70 3.01
CA PRO A 43 -3.14 11.70 2.60
C PRO A 43 -3.01 12.17 1.14
N ASN A 44 -1.81 12.09 0.55
CA ASN A 44 -1.50 12.60 -0.80
C ASN A 44 -0.75 11.56 -1.66
N PHE A 45 -0.99 11.56 -2.97
CA PHE A 45 -0.42 10.59 -3.91
C PHE A 45 1.12 10.55 -3.94
N LEU A 46 1.78 11.71 -3.96
CA LEU A 46 3.25 11.79 -4.07
C LEU A 46 3.96 11.11 -2.89
N MET A 47 3.45 11.29 -1.67
CA MET A 47 4.01 10.64 -0.48
C MET A 47 3.75 9.12 -0.51
N GLY A 48 2.61 8.69 -1.09
CA GLY A 48 2.31 7.28 -1.33
C GLY A 48 3.30 6.64 -2.30
N LEU A 49 3.69 7.37 -3.35
CA LEU A 49 4.69 6.92 -4.32
C LEU A 49 6.08 6.76 -3.68
N ILE A 50 6.54 7.75 -2.90
CA ILE A 50 7.84 7.70 -2.24
C ILE A 50 7.90 6.52 -1.25
N ILE A 51 6.86 6.35 -0.43
CA ILE A 51 6.79 5.26 0.55
C ILE A 51 6.66 3.91 -0.16
N GLY A 52 5.84 3.81 -1.22
CA GLY A 52 5.68 2.60 -2.02
C GLY A 52 6.99 2.16 -2.68
N ALA A 53 7.70 3.09 -3.31
CA ALA A 53 9.00 2.82 -3.92
C ALA A 53 10.04 2.37 -2.88
N GLY A 54 10.10 3.05 -1.73
CA GLY A 54 10.96 2.65 -0.61
C GLY A 54 10.63 1.26 -0.08
N TYR A 55 9.35 0.94 0.10
CA TYR A 55 8.90 -0.37 0.55
C TYR A 55 9.30 -1.49 -0.41
N VAL A 56 9.03 -1.33 -1.71
CA VAL A 56 9.43 -2.31 -2.72
C VAL A 56 10.95 -2.45 -2.80
N GLY A 57 11.69 -1.33 -2.72
CA GLY A 57 13.16 -1.34 -2.72
C GLY A 57 13.72 -2.14 -1.55
N VAL A 58 13.21 -1.95 -0.34
CA VAL A 58 13.63 -2.70 0.86
C VAL A 58 13.27 -4.18 0.73
N MET A 59 12.07 -4.50 0.23
CA MET A 59 11.66 -5.89 0.00
C MET A 59 12.52 -6.56 -1.08
N MET A 60 12.95 -5.85 -2.11
CA MET A 60 13.85 -6.36 -3.13
C MET A 60 15.27 -6.57 -2.61
N MET A 61 15.80 -5.68 -1.78
CA MET A 61 17.13 -5.85 -1.17
C MET A 61 17.20 -7.08 -0.26
N THR A 62 16.08 -7.45 0.36
CA THR A 62 16.00 -8.51 1.38
C THR A 62 15.45 -9.83 0.86
N SER A 63 15.05 -9.89 -0.42
CA SER A 63 14.47 -11.10 -1.02
C SER A 63 15.49 -12.22 -1.27
N GLY A 64 16.78 -11.96 -1.07
CA GLY A 64 17.84 -12.93 -1.33
C GLY A 64 18.46 -12.84 -2.73
N TYR A 65 18.06 -11.87 -3.55
CA TYR A 65 18.62 -11.64 -4.90
C TYR A 65 20.01 -10.99 -4.87
N PHE A 66 20.20 -9.93 -4.07
CA PHE A 66 21.46 -9.18 -4.01
C PHE A 66 22.47 -9.72 -2.99
N ARG A 67 21.99 -10.38 -1.93
CA ARG A 67 22.80 -11.06 -0.92
C ARG A 67 22.13 -12.37 -0.55
N LEU A 68 22.93 -13.41 -0.37
CA LEU A 68 22.44 -14.70 0.07
C LEU A 68 21.84 -14.58 1.49
N ARG A 69 20.77 -15.33 1.74
CA ARG A 69 20.07 -15.39 3.03
C ARG A 69 20.98 -15.62 4.26
N PRO A 70 22.01 -16.50 4.23
CA PRO A 70 22.90 -16.69 5.37
C PRO A 70 23.74 -15.45 5.74
N ASP A 71 23.99 -14.53 4.81
CA ASP A 71 24.91 -13.39 4.99
C ASP A 71 24.22 -12.13 5.53
N LEU A 72 22.91 -12.20 5.81
CA LEU A 72 22.16 -11.07 6.36
C LEU A 72 22.40 -10.89 7.88
N PRO A 73 22.49 -9.65 8.39
CA PRO A 73 22.65 -9.37 9.81
C PRO A 73 21.54 -10.03 10.63
N LYS A 74 21.92 -10.79 11.65
CA LYS A 74 21.03 -11.75 12.33
C LYS A 74 19.80 -11.12 12.97
N VAL A 75 19.92 -9.95 13.61
CA VAL A 75 18.87 -9.47 14.54
C VAL A 75 17.62 -8.96 13.83
N PHE A 76 17.73 -7.98 12.93
CA PHE A 76 16.57 -7.37 12.27
C PHE A 76 16.23 -8.00 10.91
N TRP A 77 17.26 -8.26 10.09
CA TRP A 77 17.07 -8.59 8.69
C TRP A 77 16.78 -10.06 8.46
N ARG A 78 17.42 -10.96 9.24
CA ARG A 78 17.30 -12.40 9.06
C ARG A 78 16.01 -13.02 9.59
N TYR A 79 15.53 -12.59 10.77
CA TYR A 79 14.35 -13.20 11.39
C TYR A 79 13.04 -12.50 11.05
N THR A 80 13.01 -11.16 11.08
CA THR A 80 11.75 -10.43 10.88
C THR A 80 11.45 -10.20 9.40
N ILE A 81 12.41 -9.60 8.69
CA ILE A 81 12.15 -9.13 7.33
C ILE A 81 12.10 -10.30 6.35
N LEU A 82 13.05 -11.23 6.44
CA LEU A 82 13.11 -12.41 5.57
C LEU A 82 11.88 -13.32 5.65
N TYR A 83 11.29 -13.48 6.84
CA TYR A 83 10.13 -14.36 7.02
C TYR A 83 8.82 -13.71 6.52
N ILE A 84 8.71 -12.38 6.63
CA ILE A 84 7.55 -11.59 6.17
C ILE A 84 7.67 -11.26 4.67
N ASN A 85 8.88 -11.30 4.12
CA ASN A 85 9.13 -10.90 2.74
C ASN A 85 8.61 -11.95 1.75
N PHE A 86 7.47 -11.62 1.12
CA PHE A 86 6.88 -12.41 0.03
C PHE A 86 7.85 -12.63 -1.14
N GLY A 87 8.78 -11.70 -1.38
CA GLY A 87 9.81 -11.82 -2.41
C GLY A 87 10.82 -12.92 -2.12
N ALA A 88 11.17 -13.15 -0.85
CA ALA A 88 12.10 -14.21 -0.47
C ALA A 88 11.49 -15.61 -0.70
N TRP A 89 10.25 -15.81 -0.23
CA TRP A 89 9.50 -17.04 -0.46
C TRP A 89 9.19 -17.28 -1.94
N GLY A 90 8.80 -16.22 -2.65
CA GLY A 90 8.54 -16.26 -4.08
C GLY A 90 9.78 -16.65 -4.88
N LEU A 91 10.92 -16.03 -4.60
CA LEU A 91 12.18 -16.33 -5.29
C LEU A 91 12.66 -17.76 -5.00
N GLN A 92 12.53 -18.23 -3.75
CA GLN A 92 12.83 -19.61 -3.40
C GLN A 92 11.93 -20.60 -4.15
N GLY A 93 10.62 -20.33 -4.22
CA GLY A 93 9.68 -21.16 -4.96
C GLY A 93 9.98 -21.21 -6.46
N ALA A 94 10.35 -20.07 -7.06
CA ALA A 94 10.75 -19.98 -8.47
C ALA A 94 12.03 -20.78 -8.74
N TYR A 95 13.08 -20.58 -7.95
CA TYR A 95 14.34 -21.33 -8.11
C TYR A 95 14.15 -22.85 -7.93
N LYS A 96 13.34 -23.27 -6.94
CA LYS A 96 13.01 -24.69 -6.79
C LYS A 96 12.24 -25.24 -7.98
N ASN A 97 11.32 -24.47 -8.55
CA ASN A 97 10.56 -24.93 -9.70
C ASN A 97 11.42 -25.09 -10.96
N ASP A 98 12.38 -24.19 -11.16
CA ASP A 98 13.16 -24.15 -12.38
C ASP A 98 14.46 -24.98 -12.30
N MET A 99 14.95 -25.33 -11.11
CA MET A 99 16.20 -26.08 -10.96
C MET A 99 16.02 -27.54 -10.51
N ILE A 100 14.93 -27.90 -9.82
CA ILE A 100 14.72 -29.29 -9.37
C ILE A 100 14.45 -30.18 -10.60
N GLY A 101 15.22 -31.28 -10.72
CA GLY A 101 15.10 -32.21 -11.85
C GLY A 101 15.81 -31.78 -13.13
N LEU A 102 16.57 -30.68 -13.12
CA LEU A 102 17.47 -30.31 -14.22
C LEU A 102 18.92 -30.62 -13.88
N GLU A 103 19.70 -30.96 -14.91
CA GLU A 103 21.15 -31.11 -14.84
C GLU A 103 21.78 -30.03 -15.72
N PHE A 104 22.82 -29.38 -15.19
CA PHE A 104 23.56 -28.32 -15.83
C PHE A 104 24.96 -28.80 -16.17
N GLU A 105 25.56 -28.23 -17.22
CA GLU A 105 26.96 -28.48 -17.53
C GLU A 105 27.87 -27.84 -16.45
N GLY A 106 29.02 -28.45 -16.21
CA GLY A 106 30.01 -27.92 -15.28
C GLY A 106 30.54 -26.56 -15.72
N MET A 107 31.13 -25.81 -14.78
CA MET A 107 31.64 -24.47 -15.04
C MET A 107 32.85 -24.52 -16.00
N ASN A 108 33.60 -25.62 -15.95
CA ASN A 108 34.71 -25.91 -16.85
C ASN A 108 34.40 -27.08 -17.80
N PRO A 109 34.91 -27.04 -19.05
CA PRO A 109 34.74 -28.14 -19.98
C PRO A 109 35.37 -29.44 -19.43
N GLY A 110 34.56 -30.49 -19.30
CA GLY A 110 34.97 -31.80 -18.79
C GLY A 110 34.58 -32.10 -17.33
N GLU A 111 34.01 -31.14 -16.60
CA GLU A 111 33.44 -31.38 -15.28
C GLU A 111 32.13 -32.20 -15.34
N PRO A 112 31.82 -32.99 -14.30
CA PRO A 112 30.57 -33.75 -14.25
C PRO A 112 29.37 -32.80 -14.24
N LYS A 113 28.26 -33.25 -14.85
CA LYS A 113 27.01 -32.50 -14.82
C LYS A 113 26.57 -32.21 -13.39
N LEU A 114 26.23 -30.95 -13.13
CA LEU A 114 25.78 -30.46 -11.83
C LEU A 114 24.26 -30.57 -11.76
N LYS A 115 23.78 -31.33 -10.78
CA LYS A 115 22.35 -31.36 -10.47
C LYS A 115 21.89 -30.00 -9.94
N GLY A 116 20.72 -29.54 -10.39
CA GLY A 116 20.14 -28.29 -9.93
C GLY A 116 19.91 -28.25 -8.41
N GLU A 117 19.65 -29.40 -7.76
CA GLU A 117 19.53 -29.44 -6.30
C GLU A 117 20.85 -29.10 -5.59
N ASN A 118 21.99 -29.53 -6.15
CA ASN A 118 23.30 -29.22 -5.59
C ASN A 118 23.63 -27.73 -5.78
N ILE A 119 23.22 -27.13 -6.90
CA ILE A 119 23.42 -25.69 -7.13
C ILE A 119 22.56 -24.87 -6.15
N LEU A 120 21.30 -25.26 -5.93
CA LEU A 120 20.42 -24.60 -4.96
C LEU A 120 21.01 -24.61 -3.54
N ARG A 121 21.55 -25.75 -3.09
CA ARG A 121 22.14 -25.87 -1.75
C ARG A 121 23.47 -25.14 -1.63
N THR A 122 24.36 -25.35 -2.59
CA THR A 122 25.78 -24.97 -2.46
C THR A 122 26.02 -23.52 -2.89
N MET A 123 25.41 -23.10 -4.00
CA MET A 123 25.62 -21.76 -4.58
C MET A 123 24.60 -20.74 -4.09
N LEU A 124 23.34 -21.15 -3.85
CA LEU A 124 22.26 -20.22 -3.45
C LEU A 124 21.90 -20.30 -1.96
N GLY A 125 22.42 -21.28 -1.22
CA GLY A 125 22.13 -21.46 0.20
C GLY A 125 20.64 -21.71 0.49
N ILE A 126 19.93 -22.34 -0.45
CA ILE A 126 18.50 -22.63 -0.36
C ILE A 126 18.29 -24.05 0.18
N GLU A 127 17.52 -24.18 1.24
CA GLU A 127 17.07 -25.48 1.75
C GLU A 127 16.11 -26.13 0.76
N VAL A 128 16.45 -27.35 0.33
CA VAL A 128 15.68 -28.18 -0.62
C VAL A 128 14.85 -29.25 0.14
N ASP A 129 14.91 -29.27 1.47
CA ASP A 129 14.26 -30.29 2.30
C ASP A 129 12.72 -30.16 2.31
N HIS A 130 12.19 -28.97 2.04
CA HIS A 130 10.74 -28.74 1.89
C HIS A 130 10.31 -28.59 0.42
N SER A 131 9.10 -29.07 0.14
CA SER A 131 8.47 -29.00 -1.19
C SER A 131 8.20 -27.56 -1.64
N LYS A 132 8.26 -27.32 -2.96
CA LYS A 132 7.93 -26.04 -3.60
C LYS A 132 6.53 -25.50 -3.25
N TRP A 133 5.60 -26.39 -2.88
CA TRP A 133 4.26 -26.04 -2.45
C TRP A 133 4.21 -25.34 -1.09
N TRP A 134 5.19 -25.59 -0.21
CA TRP A 134 5.29 -24.87 1.06
C TRP A 134 5.68 -23.40 0.84
N ASP A 135 6.61 -23.14 -0.09
CA ASP A 135 7.00 -21.78 -0.45
C ASP A 135 5.80 -21.03 -1.07
N PHE A 136 5.03 -21.70 -1.93
CA PHE A 136 3.77 -21.16 -2.46
C PHE A 136 2.73 -20.88 -1.36
N ALA A 137 2.52 -21.84 -0.44
CA ALA A 137 1.58 -21.70 0.66
C ALA A 137 1.94 -20.52 1.57
N ALA A 138 3.24 -20.30 1.83
CA ALA A 138 3.72 -19.13 2.57
C ALA A 138 3.34 -17.82 1.86
N VAL A 139 3.59 -17.70 0.54
CA VAL A 139 3.21 -16.52 -0.24
C VAL A 139 1.69 -16.31 -0.24
N ALA A 140 0.91 -17.39 -0.39
CA ALA A 140 -0.55 -17.31 -0.34
C ALA A 140 -1.07 -16.86 1.05
N THR A 141 -0.45 -17.34 2.13
CA THR A 141 -0.77 -16.94 3.50
C THR A 141 -0.47 -15.46 3.72
N ILE A 142 0.67 -14.97 3.22
CA ILE A 142 1.02 -13.55 3.24
C ILE A 142 0.00 -12.74 2.43
N LEU A 143 -0.41 -13.19 1.25
CA LEU A 143 -1.43 -12.50 0.46
C LEU A 143 -2.75 -12.36 1.22
N ILE A 144 -3.22 -13.43 1.84
CA ILE A 144 -4.46 -13.42 2.62
C ILE A 144 -4.33 -12.47 3.82
N SER A 145 -3.21 -12.50 4.55
CA SER A 145 -3.00 -11.60 5.69
C SER A 145 -2.97 -10.13 5.27
N PHE A 146 -2.31 -9.78 4.16
CA PHE A 146 -2.32 -8.43 3.60
C PHE A 146 -3.73 -7.99 3.15
N ARG A 147 -4.52 -8.89 2.55
CA ARG A 147 -5.91 -8.60 2.17
C ARG A 147 -6.80 -8.32 3.38
N LEU A 148 -6.67 -9.13 4.44
CA LEU A 148 -7.38 -8.91 5.69
C LEU A 148 -6.96 -7.58 6.33
N LEU A 149 -5.67 -7.27 6.36
CA LEU A 149 -5.14 -6.01 6.87
C LEU A 149 -5.69 -4.80 6.11
N LEU A 150 -5.71 -4.86 4.77
CA LEU A 150 -6.34 -3.83 3.94
C LEU A 150 -7.82 -3.64 4.29
N PHE A 151 -8.56 -4.75 4.43
CA PHE A 151 -9.97 -4.71 4.80
C PHE A 151 -10.17 -4.02 6.16
N PHE A 152 -9.39 -4.39 7.18
CA PHE A 152 -9.47 -3.75 8.50
C PHE A 152 -9.11 -2.27 8.46
N LEU A 153 -8.05 -1.87 7.73
CA LEU A 153 -7.67 -0.47 7.58
C LEU A 153 -8.76 0.36 6.90
N LEU A 154 -9.33 -0.15 5.81
CA LEU A 154 -10.43 0.52 5.11
C LEU A 154 -11.67 0.62 6.01
N LYS A 155 -12.01 -0.45 6.73
CA LYS A 155 -13.17 -0.45 7.63
C LYS A 155 -13.00 0.51 8.80
N PHE A 156 -11.79 0.56 9.37
CA PHE A 156 -11.46 1.51 10.43
C PHE A 156 -11.51 2.96 9.94
N ARG A 157 -11.06 3.22 8.70
CA ARG A 157 -11.14 4.56 8.09
C ARG A 157 -12.57 4.98 7.81
N GLU A 158 -13.38 4.09 7.25
CA GLU A 158 -14.82 4.31 7.01
C GLU A 158 -15.52 4.68 8.33
N PHE A 159 -15.23 3.96 9.40
CA PHE A 159 -15.82 4.19 10.71
C PHE A 159 -15.32 5.44 11.42
N SER A 160 -14.03 5.75 11.26
CA SER A 160 -13.40 6.91 11.89
C SER A 160 -13.76 8.21 11.19
N SER A 161 -13.97 8.19 9.87
CA SER A 161 -14.34 9.37 9.07
C SER A 161 -15.51 10.18 9.66
N PRO A 162 -16.70 9.61 9.94
CA PRO A 162 -17.82 10.36 10.50
C PRO A 162 -17.58 10.79 11.95
N ARG A 163 -16.78 10.03 12.72
CA ARG A 163 -16.46 10.36 14.13
C ARG A 163 -15.46 11.50 14.24
N LEU A 164 -14.42 11.46 13.42
CA LEU A 164 -13.45 12.54 13.27
C LEU A 164 -14.17 13.79 12.78
N HIS A 165 -14.98 13.70 11.73
CA HIS A 165 -15.75 14.84 11.24
C HIS A 165 -16.66 15.44 12.32
N LYS A 166 -17.40 14.62 13.07
CA LYS A 166 -18.20 15.08 14.22
C LYS A 166 -17.35 15.76 15.30
N LEU A 167 -16.17 15.24 15.64
CA LEU A 167 -15.25 15.83 16.63
C LEU A 167 -14.66 17.16 16.14
N TYR A 168 -14.21 17.22 14.89
CA TYR A 168 -13.69 18.43 14.26
C TYR A 168 -14.78 19.52 14.22
N THR A 169 -15.98 19.19 13.74
CA THR A 169 -17.09 20.14 13.69
C THR A 169 -17.50 20.60 15.09
N LYS A 170 -17.56 19.71 16.09
CA LYS A 170 -17.83 20.11 17.49
C LYS A 170 -16.77 21.06 18.04
N ARG A 171 -15.48 20.80 17.79
CA ARG A 171 -14.38 21.68 18.23
C ARG A 171 -14.42 23.04 17.52
N THR A 172 -14.65 23.04 16.21
CA THR A 172 -14.80 24.26 15.41
C THR A 172 -16.01 25.07 15.88
N LEU A 173 -17.15 24.43 16.12
CA LEU A 173 -18.36 25.09 16.61
C LEU A 173 -18.17 25.63 18.03
N HIS A 174 -17.45 24.92 18.91
CA HIS A 174 -17.09 25.44 20.23
C HIS A 174 -16.17 26.66 20.16
N ARG A 175 -15.20 26.68 19.22
CA ARG A 175 -14.36 27.87 18.96
C ARG A 175 -15.18 29.03 18.40
N ILE A 176 -16.11 28.78 17.49
CA ILE A 176 -17.00 29.81 16.92
C ILE A 176 -17.92 30.39 18.00
N LYS A 177 -18.52 29.56 18.87
CA LYS A 177 -19.40 30.00 19.96
C LYS A 177 -18.67 30.85 21.03
N LYS A 178 -17.35 30.70 21.16
CA LYS A 178 -16.51 31.54 22.03
C LYS A 178 -16.18 32.91 21.41
N ARG A 179 -16.47 33.14 20.12
CA ARG A 179 -16.26 34.47 19.50
C ARG A 179 -17.24 35.49 20.09
N PRO A 180 -16.75 36.69 20.48
CA PRO A 180 -17.59 37.73 21.09
C PRO A 180 -18.73 38.22 20.18
N SER A 181 -18.61 38.09 18.86
CA SER A 181 -19.67 38.44 17.90
C SER A 181 -20.92 37.56 18.03
N PHE A 182 -20.76 36.25 18.27
CA PHE A 182 -21.89 35.33 18.47
C PHE A 182 -22.50 35.46 19.87
N ARG A 183 -21.70 35.77 20.89
CA ARG A 183 -22.23 36.12 22.23
C ARG A 183 -23.05 37.41 22.19
N LYS A 184 -22.60 38.43 21.46
CA LYS A 184 -23.36 39.67 21.26
C LYS A 184 -24.64 39.43 20.46
N ALA A 185 -24.61 38.61 19.40
CA ALA A 185 -25.82 38.26 18.63
C ALA A 185 -26.86 37.48 19.44
N ALA A 186 -26.43 36.52 20.25
CA ALA A 186 -27.34 35.79 21.15
C ALA A 186 -27.88 36.65 22.29
N ALA A 187 -27.03 37.52 22.87
CA ALA A 187 -27.46 38.49 23.88
C ALA A 187 -28.40 39.55 23.30
N SER A 188 -28.16 40.03 22.06
CA SER A 188 -29.03 40.99 21.38
C SER A 188 -30.37 40.39 20.95
N LEU A 189 -30.42 39.07 20.69
CA LEU A 189 -31.67 38.32 20.43
C LEU A 189 -32.47 38.04 21.71
N SER A 190 -31.82 37.96 22.87
CA SER A 190 -32.51 37.80 24.17
C SER A 190 -33.10 39.09 24.73
N PHE A 191 -32.74 40.25 24.17
CA PHE A 191 -33.47 41.48 24.43
C PHE A 191 -34.61 41.58 23.41
N PRO A 192 -35.88 41.66 23.83
CA PRO A 192 -36.97 41.95 22.90
C PRO A 192 -36.80 43.40 22.45
N SER A 193 -36.03 43.61 21.39
CA SER A 193 -35.87 44.90 20.76
C SER A 193 -37.19 45.26 20.08
N LYS A 194 -38.07 45.95 20.82
CA LYS A 194 -39.17 46.75 20.28
C LYS A 194 -38.60 47.95 19.49
N ARG A 195 -37.87 47.69 18.41
CA ARG A 195 -37.55 48.74 17.42
C ARG A 195 -38.45 48.53 16.20
N HIS A 196 -39.52 49.31 16.24
CA HIS A 196 -40.26 49.91 15.14
C HIS A 196 -39.99 49.37 13.74
N HIS A 197 -41.09 48.94 13.12
CA HIS A 197 -41.29 48.86 11.68
C HIS A 197 -40.68 50.07 10.97
N GLN A 198 -39.60 49.84 10.23
CA GLN A 198 -39.15 50.78 9.22
C GLN A 198 -39.45 50.14 7.87
N PRO A 199 -40.32 50.74 7.03
CA PRO A 199 -40.62 50.18 5.72
C PRO A 199 -39.36 50.30 4.85
N LEU A 200 -38.88 49.17 4.34
CA LEU A 200 -37.79 49.10 3.38
C LEU A 200 -38.28 49.77 2.08
N HIS A 201 -37.78 50.97 1.78
CA HIS A 201 -37.96 51.56 0.46
C HIS A 201 -37.07 50.83 -0.56
N PRO A 202 -37.61 50.43 -1.73
CA PRO A 202 -36.83 49.76 -2.77
C PRO A 202 -35.80 50.70 -3.39
N LEU A 203 -34.60 50.17 -3.68
CA LEU A 203 -33.45 50.89 -4.26
C LEU A 203 -33.73 51.56 -5.61
N SER A 204 -34.85 51.22 -6.27
CA SER A 204 -35.33 51.89 -7.48
C SER A 204 -35.83 53.32 -7.24
N SER A 205 -36.01 53.76 -5.98
CA SER A 205 -36.40 55.14 -5.68
C SER A 205 -35.24 56.13 -5.72
N GLN A 206 -34.01 55.68 -6.01
CA GLN A 206 -32.81 56.53 -6.08
C GLN A 206 -32.29 56.77 -7.51
N GLU A 207 -32.95 56.24 -8.53
CA GLU A 207 -32.66 56.55 -9.95
C GLU A 207 -33.25 57.91 -10.33
N GLY A 208 -32.56 59.00 -9.98
CA GLY A 208 -32.99 60.35 -10.34
C GLY A 208 -32.10 61.48 -9.85
N LEU A 209 -31.10 61.21 -9.00
CA LEU A 209 -30.13 62.20 -8.58
C LEU A 209 -28.93 62.18 -9.55
N THR A 210 -29.12 62.78 -10.72
CA THR A 210 -28.02 63.11 -11.63
C THR A 210 -27.05 64.06 -10.93
N SER A 211 -25.76 63.77 -11.09
CA SER A 211 -24.64 64.60 -10.61
C SER A 211 -24.65 66.00 -11.24
N PRO A 212 -24.42 67.09 -10.48
CA PRO A 212 -24.22 68.39 -11.07
C PRO A 212 -22.87 68.42 -11.80
N ILE A 213 -22.91 68.81 -13.07
CA ILE A 213 -21.76 69.23 -13.84
C ILE A 213 -21.28 70.56 -13.24
N HIS A 214 -20.02 70.63 -12.82
CA HIS A 214 -19.19 71.82 -12.89
C HIS A 214 -17.71 71.42 -12.87
#